data_AF-A0AB37HBW4-F1
#
_entry.id   AF-A0AB37HBW4-F1
#
_cell.length_a   1.000
_cell.length_b   1.000
_cell.length_c   1.000
_cell.angle_alpha   90.00
_cell.angle_beta   90.00
_cell.angle_gamma   90.00
#
_symmetry.space_group_name_H-M   'P 1'
#
loop_
_entity.id
_entity.type
_entity.pdbx_description
1 polymer ?
#
loop_
_entity_poly.entity_id
_entity_poly.type
_entity_poly.pdbx_seq_one_letter_code
_entity_poly.pdbx_strand_id
1 'polypeptide(L)' 'MSENQSNNSGFTVAGTSIDDVKRKNAQSGMSYNEVKEWLAKTTGGHGTSIYSNTNVEELKRNISESMRSNK' A
#
# COMPACT_ATOMS: atom_id res chain seq x y z
N MET A 1 15.95 20.34 17.31
CA MET A 1 15.95 18.90 17.01
C MET A 1 17.37 18.53 16.64
N SER A 2 18.02 17.68 17.43
CA SER A 2 19.45 17.41 17.32
C SER A 2 19.71 16.41 16.18
N GLU A 3 20.46 16.86 15.18
CA GLU A 3 21.05 16.04 14.12
C GLU A 3 21.96 14.98 14.74
N ASN A 4 21.55 13.71 14.67
CA ASN A 4 22.42 12.58 14.99
C ASN A 4 23.29 12.28 13.77
N GLN A 5 24.41 13.00 13.66
CA GLN A 5 25.58 12.51 12.94
C GLN A 5 26.11 11.28 13.68
N SER A 6 25.82 10.09 13.15
CA SER A 6 26.37 8.83 13.68
C SER A 6 26.89 7.98 12.53
N ASN A 7 28.21 8.09 12.35
CA ASN A 7 29.13 7.03 11.96
C ASN A 7 29.10 6.50 10.52
N ASN A 8 30.09 7.00 9.79
CA ASN A 8 30.64 6.54 8.53
C ASN A 8 31.12 5.08 8.58
N SER A 9 30.21 4.13 8.43
CA SER A 9 30.51 2.83 7.82
C SER A 9 29.34 2.53 6.92
N GLY A 10 29.51 2.57 5.60
CA GLY A 10 28.45 2.29 4.62
C GLY A 10 27.88 0.86 4.67
N PHE A 11 28.00 0.17 5.81
CA PHE A 11 27.58 -1.19 6.08
C PHE A 11 26.70 -1.26 7.33
N THR A 12 25.72 -2.15 7.35
CA THR A 12 24.93 -2.49 8.54
C THR A 12 25.73 -3.33 9.53
N VAL A 13 25.21 -3.56 10.74
CA VAL A 13 25.79 -4.49 11.74
C VAL A 13 25.95 -5.91 11.19
N ALA A 14 25.10 -6.30 10.23
CA ALA A 14 25.19 -7.57 9.53
C ALA A 14 26.19 -7.56 8.35
N GLY A 15 26.94 -6.48 8.14
CA GLY A 15 27.90 -6.32 7.03
C GLY A 15 27.26 -6.02 5.68
N THR A 16 26.01 -5.56 5.64
CA THR A 16 25.32 -5.25 4.37
C THR A 16 25.65 -3.84 3.89
N SER A 17 26.17 -3.71 2.67
CA SER A 17 26.43 -2.41 2.01
C SER A 17 25.14 -1.63 1.78
N ILE A 18 25.06 -0.43 2.37
CA ILE A 18 23.91 0.48 2.30
C ILE A 18 23.77 1.05 0.89
N ASP A 19 24.88 1.38 0.23
CA ASP A 19 24.87 1.97 -1.11
C ASP A 19 24.42 0.95 -2.17
N ASP A 20 24.83 -0.30 -2.02
CA ASP A 20 24.35 -1.38 -2.90
C ASP A 20 22.85 -1.64 -2.72
N VAL A 21 22.35 -1.59 -1.48
CA VAL A 21 20.91 -1.73 -1.19
C VAL A 21 20.12 -0.56 -1.80
N LYS A 22 20.59 0.68 -1.65
CA LYS A 22 19.94 1.85 -2.27
C LYS A 22 19.89 1.72 -3.79
N ARG A 23 21.01 1.34 -4.42
CA ARG A 23 21.07 1.11 -5.87
C ARG A 23 20.09 0.02 -6.30
N LYS A 24 20.07 -1.12 -5.61
CA LYS A 24 19.16 -2.23 -5.93
C LYS A 24 17.70 -1.83 -5.73
N ASN A 25 17.36 -1.11 -4.67
CA ASN A 25 16.00 -0.62 -4.43
C ASN A 25 15.54 0.34 -5.55
N ALA A 26 16.40 1.25 -5.99
CA ALA A 26 16.12 2.14 -7.12
C ALA A 26 15.92 1.36 -8.45
N GLN A 27 16.52 0.17 -8.57
CA GLN A 27 16.38 -0.72 -9.73
C GLN A 27 15.27 -1.78 -9.57
N SER A 28 14.60 -1.85 -8.42
CA SER A 28 13.62 -2.91 -8.12
C SER A 28 12.23 -2.66 -8.70
N GLY A 29 12.01 -1.52 -9.35
CA GLY A 29 10.73 -1.13 -9.92
C GLY A 29 9.78 -0.48 -8.90
N MET A 30 8.48 -0.48 -9.22
CA MET A 30 7.46 0.11 -8.37
C MET A 30 7.31 -0.67 -7.06
N SER A 31 7.15 0.06 -5.95
CA SER A 31 6.76 -0.55 -4.69
C SER A 31 5.36 -1.17 -4.79
N TYR A 32 5.04 -2.06 -3.86
CA TYR A 32 3.73 -2.71 -3.81
C TYR A 32 2.55 -1.70 -3.81
N ASN A 33 2.66 -0.59 -3.08
CA ASN A 33 1.62 0.42 -3.04
C ASN A 33 1.49 1.19 -4.36
N GLU A 34 2.63 1.49 -5.00
CA GLU A 34 2.64 2.12 -6.33
C GLU A 34 2.08 1.19 -7.40
N VAL A 35 2.42 -0.11 -7.36
CA VAL A 35 1.83 -1.13 -8.24
C VAL A 35 0.33 -1.21 -8.03
N LYS A 36 -0.14 -1.24 -6.78
CA LYS A 36 -1.57 -1.29 -6.45
C LYS A 36 -2.31 -0.07 -6.99
N GLU A 37 -1.76 1.12 -6.79
CA GLU A 37 -2.35 2.36 -7.30
C GLU A 37 -2.32 2.40 -8.84
N TRP A 38 -1.20 2.04 -9.45
CA TRP A 38 -1.06 1.96 -10.90
C TRP A 38 -2.09 0.99 -11.49
N LEU A 39 -2.20 -0.23 -10.94
CA LEU A 39 -3.20 -1.21 -11.35
C LEU A 39 -4.60 -0.66 -11.19
N ALA A 40 -4.93 -0.01 -10.07
CA ALA A 40 -6.25 0.59 -9.87
C ALA A 40 -6.57 1.68 -10.91
N LYS A 41 -5.56 2.44 -11.35
CA LYS A 41 -5.70 3.50 -12.36
C LYS A 41 -5.75 2.99 -13.81
N THR A 42 -4.99 1.95 -14.14
CA THR A 42 -4.79 1.50 -15.53
C THR A 42 -5.58 0.25 -15.89
N THR A 43 -5.92 -0.58 -14.91
CA THR A 43 -6.60 -1.88 -15.12
C THR A 43 -7.84 -2.05 -14.24
N GLY A 44 -7.88 -1.43 -13.07
CA GLY A 44 -9.01 -1.44 -12.16
C GLY A 44 -10.16 -0.60 -12.70
N GLY A 45 -11.40 -1.03 -12.47
CA GLY A 45 -12.59 -0.24 -12.81
C GLY A 45 -12.99 -0.18 -14.30
N HIS A 46 -12.11 -0.50 -15.25
CA HIS A 46 -12.48 -0.55 -16.67
C HIS A 46 -13.38 -1.76 -16.95
N GLY A 47 -14.68 -1.51 -17.19
CA GLY A 47 -15.66 -2.55 -17.49
C GLY A 47 -16.08 -3.42 -16.29
N THR A 48 -15.69 -3.06 -15.06
CA THR A 48 -16.13 -3.74 -13.83
C THR A 48 -17.16 -2.95 -13.01
N SER A 49 -17.57 -1.78 -13.49
CA SER A 49 -18.75 -1.06 -12.99
C SER A 49 -20.01 -1.93 -13.03
N ILE A 50 -20.13 -2.81 -14.03
CA ILE A 50 -21.22 -3.82 -14.16
C ILE A 50 -21.11 -5.00 -13.19
N TYR A 51 -19.93 -5.21 -12.59
CA TYR A 51 -19.71 -6.27 -11.60
C TYR A 51 -19.73 -5.72 -10.17
N SER A 52 -19.70 -4.38 -10.02
CA SER A 52 -19.81 -3.68 -8.74
C SER A 52 -21.24 -3.20 -8.53
N ASN A 53 -22.19 -4.15 -8.46
CA ASN A 53 -23.61 -3.88 -8.21
C ASN A 53 -23.89 -3.49 -6.74
N THR A 54 -22.85 -3.18 -5.97
CA THR A 54 -22.98 -2.85 -4.56
C THR A 54 -23.55 -1.45 -4.43
N ASN A 55 -24.85 -1.37 -4.19
CA ASN A 55 -25.48 -0.14 -3.73
C ASN A 55 -24.96 0.19 -2.32
N VAL A 56 -24.11 1.19 -2.24
CA VAL A 56 -23.44 1.60 -1.00
C VAL A 56 -24.45 1.99 0.09
N GLU A 57 -25.60 2.57 -0.28
CA GLU A 57 -26.63 2.98 0.68
C GLU A 57 -27.41 1.78 1.22
N GLU A 58 -27.70 0.80 0.37
CA GLU A 58 -28.32 -0.46 0.79
C GLU A 58 -27.39 -1.26 1.72
N LEU A 59 -26.10 -1.33 1.38
CA LEU A 59 -25.10 -2.00 2.21
C LEU A 59 -25.00 -1.36 3.60
N LYS A 60 -24.93 -0.02 3.67
CA LYS A 60 -24.89 0.72 4.94
C LYS A 60 -26.12 0.42 5.80
N ARG A 61 -27.31 0.38 5.19
CA ARG A 61 -28.55 0.05 5.88
C ARG A 61 -28.51 -1.37 6.44
N ASN A 62 -28.14 -2.36 5.64
CA ASN A 62 -28.06 -3.77 6.05
C ASN A 62 -27.06 -3.98 7.20
N ILE A 63 -25.90 -3.32 7.15
CA ILE A 63 -24.90 -3.36 8.23
C ILE A 63 -25.50 -2.75 9.51
N SER A 64 -26.19 -1.62 9.42
CA SER A 64 -26.81 -0.98 10.59
C SER A 64 -27.93 -1.82 11.21
N GLU A 65 -28.74 -2.49 10.39
CA GLU A 65 -29.83 -3.36 10.83
C GLU A 65 -29.29 -4.64 11.48
N SER A 66 -28.27 -5.26 10.87
CA SER A 66 -27.56 -6.42 11.42
C SER A 66 -26.92 -6.11 12.79
N MET A 67 -26.28 -4.96 12.92
CA MET A 67 -25.69 -4.51 14.19
C MET A 67 -26.73 -4.20 15.27
N ARG A 68 -27.95 -3.80 14.88
CA ARG A 68 -29.07 -3.59 15.80
C ARG A 68 -29.74 -4.89 16.24
N SER A 69 -29.82 -5.88 15.35
CA SER A 69 -30.48 -7.17 15.64
C SER A 69 -29.64 -8.10 16.51
N ASN A 70 -28.33 -7.90 16.57
CA ASN A 70 -27.40 -8.68 17.39
C ASN A 70 -27.20 -8.14 18.82
N LYS A 71 -28.11 -7.29 19.30
CA LYS A 71 -28.08 -6.67 20.63
C LYS A 71 -29.35 -6.99 21.40
#